data_AF-A0A9C6XVS2-F1
#
_entry.id   AF-A0A9C6XVS2-F1
#
_cell.length_a   1.000
_cell.length_b   1.000
_cell.length_c   1.000
_cell.angle_alpha   90.00
_cell.angle_beta   90.00
_cell.angle_gamma   90.00
#
_symmetry.space_group_name_H-M   'P 1'
#
loop_
_entity.id
_entity.type
_entity.pdbx_description
1 polymer ?
#
loop_
_entity_poly.entity_id
_entity_poly.type
_entity_poly.pdbx_seq_one_letter_code
_entity_poly.pdbx_strand_id
1 'polypeptide(L)'
;MKPAKLKRHLESKHQALVDKPATYFQRLLSQSNIQRNTFQKRLTVLHKALKASFEVAVLIARQRKPHTVGENLVLPAACKMVEIMFDQSKAEVLKCIPLSDNTVKRRIDDCAVDIEEQLLEKIKKSPLFALLQLDESTDTEAKAQLMCLVR
;
A
#
# COMPACT_ATOMS: atom_id res chain seq x y z
N MET A 1 8.22 14.34 35.23
CA MET A 1 9.39 15.25 35.24
C MET A 1 9.41 15.96 36.60
N LYS A 2 10.58 16.15 37.26
CA LYS A 2 10.62 16.89 38.54
C LYS A 2 10.25 18.37 38.31
N PRO A 3 9.50 19.05 39.21
CA PRO A 3 9.03 20.43 39.01
C PRO A 3 10.15 21.44 38.67
N ALA A 4 11.28 21.35 39.36
CA ALA A 4 12.45 22.20 39.11
C ALA A 4 13.03 22.03 37.69
N LYS A 5 12.97 20.82 37.12
CA LYS A 5 13.44 20.54 35.75
C LYS A 5 12.46 21.05 34.70
N LEU A 6 11.15 20.96 34.97
CA LEU A 6 10.12 21.47 34.07
C LEU A 6 10.17 23.00 33.99
N LYS A 7 10.29 23.69 35.13
CA LYS A 7 10.44 25.15 35.20
C LYS A 7 11.65 25.64 34.38
N ARG A 8 12.83 25.08 34.65
CA ARG A 8 14.06 25.39 33.90
C ARG A 8 13.92 25.12 32.40
N HIS A 9 13.22 24.04 32.02
CA HIS A 9 13.00 23.70 30.61
C HIS A 9 12.11 24.74 29.91
N LEU A 10 11.00 25.14 30.54
CA LEU A 10 10.13 26.17 30.00
C LEU A 10 10.89 27.50 29.87
N GLU A 11 11.63 27.92 30.89
CA GLU A 11 12.38 29.18 30.87
C GLU A 11 13.49 29.20 29.82
N SER A 12 14.21 28.09 29.63
CA SER A 12 15.37 28.05 28.72
C SER A 12 15.03 27.69 27.26
N LYS A 13 13.94 26.96 27.01
CA LYS A 13 13.59 26.45 25.66
C LYS A 13 12.25 26.95 25.14
N HIS A 14 11.33 27.33 26.02
CA HIS A 14 9.96 27.69 25.66
C HIS A 14 9.49 28.91 26.45
N GLN A 15 10.25 30.00 26.37
CA GLN A 15 10.03 31.21 27.17
C GLN A 15 8.61 31.79 27.00
N ALA A 16 8.02 31.63 25.81
CA ALA A 16 6.63 32.01 25.50
C ALA A 16 5.54 31.15 26.18
N LEU A 17 5.91 30.06 26.86
CA LEU A 17 4.98 29.12 27.53
C LEU A 17 5.07 29.15 29.06
N VAL A 18 6.00 29.95 29.63
CA VAL A 18 6.31 29.95 31.07
C VAL A 18 5.10 30.37 31.92
N ASP A 19 4.37 31.41 31.50
CA ASP A 19 3.25 31.98 32.27
C ASP A 19 1.87 31.48 31.82
N LYS A 20 1.82 30.44 30.99
CA LYS A 20 0.54 29.93 30.50
C LYS A 20 -0.17 29.09 31.58
N PRO A 21 -1.50 29.24 31.73
CA PRO A 21 -2.24 28.49 32.74
C PRO A 21 -2.30 27.00 32.41
N ALA A 22 -2.52 26.15 33.43
CA ALA A 22 -2.66 24.69 33.25
C ALA A 22 -3.74 24.32 32.21
N THR A 23 -4.81 25.12 32.13
CA THR A 23 -5.91 24.94 31.15
C THR A 23 -5.43 25.07 29.70
N TYR A 24 -4.41 25.88 29.42
CA TYR A 24 -3.79 25.99 28.10
C TYR A 24 -3.14 24.65 27.70
N PHE A 25 -2.37 24.04 28.61
CA PHE A 25 -1.70 22.76 28.34
C PHE A 25 -2.70 21.61 28.23
N GLN A 26 -3.78 21.63 29.01
CA GLN A 26 -4.87 20.66 28.87
C GLN A 26 -5.55 20.76 27.49
N ARG A 27 -5.81 21.98 27.01
CA ARG A 27 -6.33 22.21 25.65
C ARG A 27 -5.34 21.80 24.56
N LEU A 28 -4.05 22.09 24.74
CA LEU A 28 -3.01 21.70 23.79
C LEU A 28 -2.88 20.17 23.72
N LEU A 29 -2.97 19.49 24.85
CA LEU A 29 -2.96 18.03 24.92
C LEU A 29 -4.21 17.44 24.25
N SER A 30 -5.40 18.00 24.48
CA SER A 30 -6.61 17.53 23.80
C SER A 30 -6.54 17.74 22.29
N GLN A 31 -6.06 18.90 21.83
CA GLN A 31 -5.81 19.17 20.41
C GLN A 31 -4.78 18.21 19.81
N SER A 32 -3.67 17.97 20.49
CA SER A 32 -2.64 17.02 20.06
C SER A 32 -3.19 15.60 19.92
N ASN A 33 -4.00 15.15 20.88
CA ASN A 33 -4.67 13.85 20.81
C ASN A 33 -5.65 13.75 19.65
N ILE A 34 -6.42 14.81 19.37
CA ILE A 34 -7.33 14.86 18.20
C ILE A 34 -6.54 14.78 16.89
N GLN A 35 -5.44 15.54 16.78
CA GLN A 35 -4.56 15.52 15.61
C GLN A 35 -3.96 14.12 15.41
N ARG A 36 -3.42 13.51 16.48
CA ARG A 36 -2.85 12.17 16.45
C ARG A 36 -3.88 11.13 16.01
N ASN A 37 -5.09 11.16 16.58
CA ASN A 37 -6.16 10.23 16.21
C ASN A 37 -6.59 10.40 14.75
N THR A 38 -6.66 11.64 14.27
CA THR A 38 -7.01 11.95 12.87
C THR A 38 -5.93 11.42 11.92
N PHE A 39 -4.66 11.63 12.26
CA PHE A 39 -3.53 11.13 11.48
C PHE A 39 -3.52 9.60 11.43
N GLN A 40 -3.71 8.94 12.58
CA GLN A 40 -3.79 7.48 12.65
C GLN A 40 -4.93 6.91 11.80
N LYS A 41 -6.11 7.55 11.81
CA LYS A 41 -7.23 7.17 10.93
C LYS A 41 -6.90 7.31 9.44
N ARG A 42 -6.19 8.36 9.02
CA ARG A 42 -5.78 8.51 7.61
C ARG A 42 -4.77 7.44 7.19
N LEU A 43 -3.80 7.13 8.05
CA LEU A 43 -2.82 6.09 7.78
C LEU A 43 -3.46 4.71 7.62
N THR A 44 -4.46 4.37 8.46
CA THR A 44 -5.14 3.08 8.32
C THR A 44 -5.93 2.98 7.02
N VAL A 45 -6.57 4.07 6.57
CA VAL A 45 -7.23 4.13 5.25
C VAL A 45 -6.21 3.95 4.13
N LEU A 46 -5.08 4.66 4.18
CA LEU A 46 -4.03 4.56 3.16
C LEU A 46 -3.47 3.13 3.06
N HIS A 47 -3.20 2.49 4.20
CA HIS A 47 -2.69 1.11 4.21
C HIS A 47 -3.71 0.11 3.64
N LYS A 48 -4.99 0.27 3.98
CA LYS A 48 -6.07 -0.55 3.41
C LYS A 48 -6.22 -0.33 1.91
N ALA A 49 -6.15 0.93 1.46
CA ALA A 49 -6.22 1.28 0.05
C ALA A 49 -5.03 0.73 -0.74
N LEU A 50 -3.83 0.78 -0.18
CA LEU A 50 -2.63 0.17 -0.75
C LEU A 50 -2.82 -1.34 -0.91
N LYS A 51 -3.24 -2.04 0.15
CA LYS A 51 -3.49 -3.48 0.09
C LYS A 51 -4.54 -3.82 -0.97
N ALA A 52 -5.65 -3.08 -1.02
CA ALA A 52 -6.67 -3.27 -2.04
C ALA A 52 -6.13 -3.07 -3.47
N SER A 53 -5.22 -2.09 -3.68
CA SER A 53 -4.62 -1.86 -5.00
C SER A 53 -3.81 -3.05 -5.52
N PHE A 54 -3.04 -3.72 -4.64
CA PHE A 54 -2.29 -4.92 -4.98
C PHE A 54 -3.23 -6.08 -5.36
N GLU A 55 -4.24 -6.35 -4.54
CA GLU A 55 -5.21 -7.43 -4.79
C GLU A 55 -5.92 -7.25 -6.14
N VAL A 56 -6.37 -6.03 -6.43
CA VAL A 56 -7.02 -5.71 -7.71
C VAL A 56 -6.04 -5.85 -8.89
N ALA A 57 -4.80 -5.38 -8.74
CA ALA A 57 -3.80 -5.51 -9.80
C ALA A 57 -3.49 -6.97 -10.13
N VAL A 58 -3.38 -7.84 -9.11
CA VAL A 58 -3.20 -9.29 -9.28
C VAL A 58 -4.40 -9.92 -9.99
N LEU A 59 -5.64 -9.52 -9.66
CA LEU A 59 -6.84 -10.00 -10.34
C LEU A 59 -6.85 -9.59 -11.83
N ILE A 60 -6.48 -8.36 -12.15
CA ILE A 60 -6.37 -7.86 -13.53
C ILE A 60 -5.34 -8.69 -14.31
N ALA A 61 -4.16 -8.92 -13.73
CA ALA A 61 -3.10 -9.71 -14.34
C ALA A 61 -3.51 -11.17 -14.58
N ARG A 62 -4.12 -11.82 -13.59
CA ARG A 62 -4.60 -13.21 -13.69
C ARG A 62 -5.64 -13.40 -14.79
N GLN A 63 -6.52 -12.41 -14.97
CA GLN A 63 -7.53 -12.43 -16.03
C GLN A 63 -7.00 -11.94 -17.39
N ARG A 64 -5.69 -11.62 -17.49
CA ARG A 64 -5.04 -11.09 -18.70
C ARG A 64 -5.77 -9.88 -19.28
N LYS A 65 -6.27 -9.01 -18.40
CA LYS A 65 -6.98 -7.78 -18.78
C LYS A 65 -6.00 -6.62 -18.91
N PRO A 66 -6.29 -5.60 -19.76
CA PRO A 66 -5.44 -4.42 -19.84
C PRO A 66 -5.46 -3.64 -18.53
N HIS A 67 -4.34 -2.99 -18.19
CA HIS A 67 -4.17 -2.26 -16.94
C HIS A 67 -5.19 -1.12 -16.76
N THR A 68 -5.63 -0.53 -17.86
CA THR A 68 -6.64 0.54 -17.91
C THR A 68 -8.02 0.13 -17.38
N VAL A 69 -8.29 -1.18 -17.23
CA VAL A 69 -9.55 -1.67 -16.65
C VAL A 69 -9.71 -1.24 -15.19
N GLY A 70 -8.60 -1.05 -14.47
CA GLY A 70 -8.61 -0.60 -13.07
C GLY A 70 -9.31 0.75 -12.90
N GLU A 71 -8.86 1.75 -13.66
CA GLU A 71 -9.38 3.12 -13.62
C GLU A 71 -10.70 3.30 -14.39
N ASN A 72 -10.88 2.61 -15.52
CA ASN A 72 -12.04 2.83 -16.39
C ASN A 72 -13.30 2.11 -15.94
N LEU A 73 -13.15 0.94 -15.30
CA LEU A 73 -14.30 0.08 -14.98
C LEU A 73 -14.35 -0.32 -13.51
N VAL A 74 -13.26 -0.87 -12.97
CA VAL A 74 -13.26 -1.47 -11.62
C VAL A 74 -13.53 -0.40 -10.56
N LEU A 75 -12.77 0.70 -10.57
CA LEU A 75 -12.93 1.76 -9.58
C LEU A 75 -14.29 2.48 -9.69
N PRO A 76 -14.76 2.90 -10.88
CA PRO A 76 -16.09 3.52 -11.02
C PRO A 76 -17.24 2.58 -10.62
N ALA A 77 -17.16 1.30 -11.00
CA ALA A 77 -18.19 0.32 -10.64
C ALA A 77 -18.25 0.12 -9.12
N ALA A 78 -17.09 -0.06 -8.46
CA ALA A 78 -17.02 -0.21 -7.01
C ALA A 78 -17.56 1.02 -6.28
N CYS A 79 -17.23 2.24 -6.75
CA CYS A 79 -17.78 3.48 -6.19
C CYS A 79 -19.31 3.51 -6.29
N LYS A 80 -19.88 3.25 -7.47
CA LYS A 80 -21.35 3.25 -7.66
C LYS A 80 -22.06 2.21 -6.79
N MET A 81 -21.48 1.01 -6.68
CA MET A 81 -22.05 -0.04 -5.83
C MET A 81 -22.07 0.38 -4.36
N VAL A 82 -20.98 0.97 -3.84
CA VAL A 82 -20.90 1.42 -2.44
C VAL A 82 -21.79 2.62 -2.18
N GLU A 83 -21.90 3.53 -3.14
CA GLU A 83 -22.79 4.70 -3.06
C GLU A 83 -24.27 4.28 -2.93
N ILE A 84 -24.71 3.33 -3.76
CA ILE A 84 -26.09 2.81 -3.73
C ILE A 84 -26.35 1.98 -2.47
N MET A 85 -25.41 1.10 -2.09
CA MET A 85 -25.62 0.14 -1.01
C MET A 85 -25.41 0.70 0.39
N PHE A 86 -24.54 1.70 0.53
CA PHE A 86 -24.16 2.23 1.84
C PHE A 86 -24.40 3.73 1.90
N ASP A 87 -23.48 4.52 1.33
CA ASP A 87 -23.52 5.98 1.36
C ASP A 87 -22.40 6.58 0.51
N GLN A 88 -22.59 7.83 0.10
CA GLN A 88 -21.62 8.58 -0.71
C GLN A 88 -20.28 8.81 0.02
N SER A 89 -20.28 8.99 1.34
CA SER A 89 -19.05 9.23 2.11
C SER A 89 -18.12 8.01 2.05
N LYS A 90 -18.66 6.79 2.17
CA LYS A 90 -17.89 5.56 1.97
C LYS A 90 -17.40 5.39 0.53
N ALA A 91 -18.19 5.78 -0.47
CA ALA A 91 -17.77 5.72 -1.86
C ALA A 91 -16.57 6.65 -2.14
N GLU A 92 -16.52 7.84 -1.54
CA GLU A 92 -15.36 8.74 -1.64
C GLU A 92 -14.07 8.13 -1.06
N VAL A 93 -14.19 7.31 0.00
CA VAL A 93 -13.03 6.60 0.57
C VAL A 93 -12.45 5.58 -0.43
N LEU A 94 -13.28 4.97 -1.28
CA LEU A 94 -12.78 4.03 -2.30
C LEU A 94 -11.93 4.72 -3.36
N LYS A 95 -12.15 6.01 -3.64
CA LYS A 95 -11.32 6.78 -4.58
C LYS A 95 -9.88 6.95 -4.10
N CYS A 96 -9.60 6.69 -2.83
CA CYS A 96 -8.23 6.65 -2.31
C CYS A 96 -7.43 5.43 -2.80
N ILE A 97 -8.08 4.41 -3.39
CA ILE A 97 -7.40 3.23 -3.92
C ILE A 97 -6.71 3.61 -5.25
N PRO A 98 -5.37 3.55 -5.33
CA PRO A 98 -4.67 3.93 -6.55
C PRO A 98 -4.77 2.78 -7.58
N LEU A 99 -5.57 2.99 -8.63
CA LEU A 99 -5.81 2.02 -9.71
C LEU A 99 -5.53 2.57 -11.11
N SER A 100 -4.71 3.64 -11.22
CA SER A 100 -4.25 4.12 -12.53
C SER A 100 -3.47 3.04 -13.27
N ASP A 101 -3.46 3.12 -14.60
CA ASP A 101 -2.72 2.23 -15.48
C ASP A 101 -1.27 1.94 -15.02
N ASN A 102 -0.55 3.00 -14.69
CA ASN A 102 0.84 3.00 -14.23
C ASN A 102 0.97 2.38 -12.84
N THR A 103 -0.01 2.60 -11.96
CA THR A 103 -0.01 1.98 -10.64
C THR A 103 -0.25 0.49 -10.76
N VAL A 104 -1.25 0.07 -11.53
CA VAL A 104 -1.57 -1.34 -11.74
C VAL A 104 -0.37 -2.06 -12.33
N LYS A 105 0.30 -1.47 -13.34
CA LYS A 105 1.54 -2.00 -13.88
C LYS A 105 2.62 -2.18 -12.80
N ARG A 106 2.95 -1.12 -12.06
CA ARG A 106 3.97 -1.18 -10.99
C ARG A 106 3.66 -2.25 -9.95
N ARG A 107 2.39 -2.38 -9.54
CA ARG A 107 1.97 -3.40 -8.56
C ARG A 107 2.16 -4.82 -9.08
N ILE A 108 1.91 -5.04 -10.37
CA ILE A 108 2.15 -6.33 -11.01
C ILE A 108 3.65 -6.61 -11.08
N ASP A 109 4.46 -5.62 -11.46
CA ASP A 109 5.92 -5.72 -11.49
C ASP A 109 6.49 -6.04 -10.09
N ASP A 110 6.05 -5.30 -9.06
CA ASP A 110 6.42 -5.53 -7.65
C ASP A 110 6.08 -6.98 -7.22
N CYS A 111 4.88 -7.46 -7.56
CA CYS A 111 4.47 -8.83 -7.26
C CYS A 111 5.28 -9.88 -8.03
N ALA A 112 5.68 -9.59 -9.27
CA ALA A 112 6.49 -10.50 -10.07
C ALA A 112 7.88 -10.68 -9.45
N VAL A 113 8.50 -9.57 -9.01
CA VAL A 113 9.80 -9.58 -8.32
C VAL A 113 9.71 -10.39 -7.01
N ASP A 114 8.67 -10.16 -6.20
CA ASP A 114 8.48 -10.92 -4.95
C ASP A 114 8.32 -12.43 -5.19
N ILE A 115 7.56 -12.82 -6.22
CA ILE A 115 7.41 -14.24 -6.60
C ILE A 115 8.75 -14.83 -7.06
N GLU A 116 9.54 -14.09 -7.83
CA GLU A 116 10.86 -14.51 -8.28
C GLU A 116 11.82 -14.71 -7.10
N GLU A 117 11.87 -13.75 -6.17
CA GLU A 117 12.71 -13.85 -4.96
C GLU A 117 12.32 -15.08 -4.11
N GLN A 118 11.02 -15.30 -3.89
CA GLN A 118 10.53 -16.47 -3.17
C GLN A 118 10.87 -17.78 -3.87
N LEU A 119 10.83 -17.82 -5.21
CA LEU A 119 11.21 -18.99 -5.99
C LEU A 119 12.71 -19.25 -5.86
N LEU A 120 13.55 -18.22 -6.00
CA LEU A 120 15.00 -18.32 -5.87
C LEU A 120 15.43 -18.80 -4.48
N GLU A 121 14.78 -18.30 -3.42
CA GLU A 121 15.03 -18.79 -2.07
C GLU A 121 14.70 -20.28 -1.91
N LYS A 122 13.58 -20.73 -2.46
CA LYS A 122 13.17 -22.14 -2.40
C LYS A 122 14.14 -23.04 -3.16
N ILE A 123 14.60 -22.61 -4.34
CA ILE A 123 15.60 -23.33 -5.13
C ILE A 123 16.89 -23.47 -4.35
N LYS A 124 17.40 -22.39 -3.73
CA LYS A 124 18.64 -22.40 -2.95
C LYS A 124 18.57 -23.30 -1.71
N LYS A 125 17.40 -23.43 -1.09
CA LYS A 125 17.17 -24.26 0.10
C LYS A 125 16.91 -25.74 -0.23
N SER A 126 16.59 -26.07 -1.48
CA SER A 126 16.27 -27.43 -1.89
C SER A 126 17.52 -28.32 -1.94
N PRO A 127 17.51 -29.52 -1.33
CA PRO A 127 18.61 -30.48 -1.41
C PRO A 127 18.65 -31.24 -2.76
N LEU A 128 17.55 -31.22 -3.50
CA LEU A 128 17.49 -31.73 -4.86
C LEU A 128 17.89 -30.58 -5.78
N PHE A 129 18.96 -30.76 -6.58
CA PHE A 129 19.23 -29.90 -7.73
C PHE A 129 17.92 -29.78 -8.49
N ALA A 130 17.34 -28.58 -8.48
CA ALA A 130 16.06 -28.31 -9.11
C ALA A 130 16.04 -28.97 -10.48
N LEU A 131 15.06 -29.83 -10.74
CA LEU A 131 14.92 -30.56 -11.99
C LEU A 131 14.48 -29.53 -13.06
N LEU A 132 15.44 -28.69 -13.46
CA LEU A 132 15.26 -27.58 -14.37
C LEU A 132 15.01 -28.16 -15.75
N GLN A 133 13.78 -28.05 -16.22
CA GLN A 133 13.43 -28.52 -17.55
C GLN A 133 13.55 -27.35 -18.52
N LEU A 134 14.40 -27.54 -19.52
CA LEU A 134 14.60 -26.60 -20.61
C LEU A 134 13.86 -27.13 -21.83
N ASP A 135 13.03 -26.28 -22.43
CA ASP A 135 12.33 -26.55 -23.67
C ASP A 135 12.66 -25.45 -24.67
N GLU A 136 13.18 -25.84 -25.84
CA GLU A 136 13.51 -24.92 -26.93
C GLU A 136 12.50 -25.13 -28.07
N SER A 137 11.82 -24.06 -28.47
CA SER A 137 10.87 -24.06 -29.59
C SER A 137 11.14 -22.89 -30.52
N THR A 138 10.53 -22.90 -31.70
CA THR A 138 10.66 -21.81 -32.67
C THR A 138 9.27 -21.24 -32.95
N ASP A 139 9.14 -19.91 -32.91
CA ASP A 139 7.87 -19.25 -33.21
C ASP A 139 7.59 -19.18 -34.72
N THR A 140 6.41 -18.66 -35.06
CA THR A 140 5.96 -18.48 -36.46
C THR A 140 6.82 -17.50 -37.26
N GLU A 141 7.66 -16.70 -36.60
CA GLU A 141 8.63 -15.77 -37.20
C GLU A 141 10.05 -16.36 -37.25
N ALA A 142 10.21 -17.67 -37.02
CA ALA A 142 11.48 -18.38 -36.97
C ALA A 142 12.43 -17.92 -35.83
N LYS A 143 11.89 -17.33 -34.76
CA LYS A 143 12.68 -16.95 -33.58
C LYS A 143 12.70 -18.08 -32.57
N ALA A 144 13.89 -18.43 -32.09
CA ALA A 144 14.07 -19.41 -31.03
C ALA A 144 13.54 -18.85 -29.70
N GLN A 145 12.76 -19.67 -28.98
CA GLN A 145 12.21 -19.40 -27.65
C GLN A 145 12.71 -20.50 -26.71
N LEU A 146 13.35 -20.10 -25.61
CA LEU A 146 13.79 -21.02 -24.56
C LEU A 146 12.90 -20.83 -23.32
N MET A 147 12.19 -21.90 -22.93
CA MET A 147 11.40 -21.95 -21.71
C MET A 147 12.14 -22.75 -20.64
N CYS A 148 12.16 -22.23 -19.42
CA CYS A 148 12.75 -22.87 -18.26
C CYS A 148 11.66 -23.11 -17.21
N LEU A 149 11.44 -24.38 -16.87
CA LEU A 149 10.44 -24.82 -15.90
C LEU A 149 11.13 -25.36 -14.65
N VAL A 150 10.79 -24.79 -13.50
CA VAL A 150 11.22 -25.26 -12.18
C VAL A 150 10.12 -26.16 -11.61
N ARG A 151 10.48 -27.39 -11.25
CA ARG A 151 9.58 -28.39 -10.62
C ARG A 151 9.95 -28.67 -9.18
#